data_AF-A0AA90I4Y7-F1
#
_entry.id   AF-A0AA90I4Y7-F1
#
_cell.length_a   1.000
_cell.length_b   1.000
_cell.length_c   1.000
_cell.angle_alpha   90.00
_cell.angle_beta   90.00
_cell.angle_gamma   90.00
#
_symmetry.space_group_name_H-M   'P 1'
#
loop_
_entity.id
_entity.type
_entity.pdbx_description
1 polymer ?
#
loop_
_entity_poly.entity_id
_entity_poly.type
_entity_poly.pdbx_seq_one_letter_code
_entity_poly.pdbx_strand_id
1 'polypeptide(L)'
;MFPYSENTLPWLFRFHYLWLTRFTVAQLLTRTTIRRAITALTLSALSLTAQADTESAGQPKMTETAFAECKETLHAKAIQGGVSEDTATSVLAEVEYLERVIELDRRQPEFTTTFADYFNRRVNEARITKGRELLKEHHDLLARVTDETGVPAPYLLAFWGLETNFGSYFGKMQVPSALATLACDPRRTTFFTKQFVAALQIIDEGAIPLEQMEGSWAGAMGHVQFMPTVFLKHAVDADGDGRRDLWNSLPDAMMSAGHFLQSMGWDGDYRWGREVSIPRDFDFNLADGRRLPLSQWNQLGITDIYGHALADEPINASLVVPAGHQGPAFLAYKNFRVIMGWNRSEFYAISVGHLADRIAGAGGLENPPPENQPALSRDQVIQLQETLSDEGYPSGKADGILGSNTRKAIRAFQKAEGMIADGFPSAQLLQKLEIATNG
;
A
#
# COMPACT_ATOMS: atom_id res chain seq x y z
N MET A 1 -56.54 17.50 8.14
CA MET A 1 -57.30 17.98 6.98
C MET A 1 -56.31 18.09 5.82
N PHE A 2 -56.34 17.11 4.90
CA PHE A 2 -55.65 17.06 3.59
C PHE A 2 -56.50 17.82 2.53
N PRO A 3 -56.10 18.04 1.23
CA PRO A 3 -55.07 17.34 0.43
C PRO A 3 -54.19 18.12 -0.61
N TYR A 4 -53.12 17.43 -1.07
CA TYR A 4 -52.40 17.31 -2.39
C TYR A 4 -52.04 18.55 -3.27
N SER A 5 -50.91 18.65 -4.01
CA SER A 5 -50.01 17.72 -4.77
C SER A 5 -48.55 18.28 -4.87
N GLU A 6 -47.44 17.57 -4.62
CA GLU A 6 -46.63 16.57 -5.40
C GLU A 6 -45.48 17.07 -6.33
N ASN A 7 -44.34 16.32 -6.26
CA ASN A 7 -43.07 16.28 -7.03
C ASN A 7 -41.90 17.22 -6.59
N THR A 8 -40.63 16.82 -6.42
CA THR A 8 -39.85 15.55 -6.54
C THR A 8 -38.43 15.76 -5.98
N LEU A 9 -37.82 14.74 -5.34
CA LEU A 9 -36.38 14.39 -5.12
C LEU A 9 -36.38 13.02 -4.37
N PRO A 10 -35.29 12.21 -4.20
CA PRO A 10 -33.86 12.33 -4.59
C PRO A 10 -33.24 11.03 -5.20
N TRP A 11 -31.95 11.05 -5.60
CA TRP A 11 -31.22 9.84 -6.08
C TRP A 11 -29.90 9.59 -5.34
N LEU A 12 -29.76 8.35 -4.81
CA LEU A 12 -28.52 7.72 -4.37
C LEU A 12 -28.62 6.18 -4.58
N PHE A 13 -27.51 5.60 -5.05
CA PHE A 13 -27.02 4.19 -4.95
C PHE A 13 -27.51 3.02 -5.85
N ARG A 14 -26.47 2.28 -6.30
CA ARG A 14 -26.32 0.83 -6.61
C ARG A 14 -26.78 0.28 -7.98
N PHE A 15 -25.86 -0.46 -8.63
CA PHE A 15 -26.17 -1.45 -9.67
C PHE A 15 -25.38 -2.75 -9.44
N HIS A 16 -26.11 -3.89 -9.46
CA HIS A 16 -25.62 -5.23 -9.83
C HIS A 16 -26.79 -6.05 -10.42
N TYR A 17 -26.57 -6.59 -11.63
CA TYR A 17 -26.98 -7.89 -12.19
C TYR A 17 -28.45 -8.28 -12.49
N LEU A 18 -28.70 -8.69 -13.75
CA LEU A 18 -29.13 -10.04 -14.23
C LEU A 18 -30.08 -9.98 -15.45
N TRP A 19 -29.89 -10.93 -16.39
CA TRP A 19 -30.88 -11.33 -17.39
C TRP A 19 -31.34 -12.78 -17.12
N LEU A 20 -32.65 -12.98 -17.20
CA LEU A 20 -33.47 -14.20 -16.97
C LEU A 20 -33.48 -15.10 -18.23
N THR A 21 -33.80 -16.41 -18.16
CA THR A 21 -35.19 -16.93 -18.10
C THR A 21 -35.31 -18.39 -17.62
N ARG A 22 -36.51 -18.70 -17.07
CA ARG A 22 -36.98 -19.92 -16.40
C ARG A 22 -37.74 -20.88 -17.34
N PHE A 23 -37.86 -22.16 -16.96
CA PHE A 23 -39.13 -22.94 -17.01
C PHE A 23 -39.12 -24.07 -15.96
N THR A 24 -40.32 -24.53 -15.56
CA THR A 24 -40.62 -25.27 -14.32
C THR A 24 -41.39 -26.58 -14.57
N VAL A 25 -41.35 -27.48 -13.57
CA VAL A 25 -42.33 -28.52 -13.13
C VAL A 25 -41.93 -30.01 -13.30
N ALA A 26 -42.23 -30.74 -12.22
CA ALA A 26 -41.85 -32.09 -11.77
C ALA A 26 -42.69 -33.26 -12.35
N GLN A 27 -42.19 -34.51 -12.24
CA GLN A 27 -42.85 -35.65 -11.58
C GLN A 27 -42.01 -36.96 -11.58
N LEU A 28 -42.50 -37.93 -10.78
CA LEU A 28 -41.90 -39.12 -10.14
C LEU A 28 -41.69 -40.39 -11.01
N LEU A 29 -40.84 -41.30 -10.46
CA LEU A 29 -40.77 -42.79 -10.62
C LEU A 29 -40.26 -43.30 -12.00
N THR A 30 -39.40 -44.31 -12.15
CA THR A 30 -39.34 -45.67 -11.57
C THR A 30 -37.92 -46.28 -11.72
N ARG A 31 -37.64 -47.32 -10.93
CA ARG A 31 -36.49 -48.23 -11.06
C ARG A 31 -36.63 -49.16 -12.26
N THR A 32 -35.55 -49.40 -13.01
CA THR A 32 -35.29 -50.67 -13.71
C THR A 32 -33.80 -50.86 -14.01
N THR A 33 -33.25 -51.94 -13.46
CA THR A 33 -32.03 -52.63 -13.92
C THR A 33 -32.20 -53.21 -15.32
N ILE A 34 -31.13 -53.29 -16.13
CA ILE A 34 -30.68 -54.49 -16.90
C ILE A 34 -29.42 -54.19 -17.77
N ARG A 35 -28.37 -54.99 -17.49
CA ARG A 35 -27.34 -55.66 -18.33
C ARG A 35 -26.67 -54.97 -19.55
N ARG A 36 -25.33 -54.94 -19.43
CA ARG A 36 -24.26 -55.38 -20.36
C ARG A 36 -24.56 -55.36 -21.87
N ALA A 37 -23.73 -54.61 -22.61
CA ALA A 37 -23.19 -55.04 -23.89
C ALA A 37 -21.71 -54.62 -23.99
N ILE A 38 -20.87 -55.61 -24.28
CA ILE A 38 -19.44 -55.48 -24.58
C ILE A 38 -19.35 -55.19 -26.08
N THR A 39 -18.60 -54.15 -26.45
CA THR A 39 -18.02 -54.06 -27.79
C THR A 39 -16.62 -53.47 -27.67
N ALA A 40 -15.63 -54.32 -27.91
CA ALA A 40 -14.26 -53.92 -28.11
C ALA A 40 -14.11 -53.39 -29.54
N LEU A 41 -13.44 -52.25 -29.71
CA LEU A 41 -12.69 -51.98 -30.94
C LEU A 41 -11.48 -51.08 -30.62
N THR A 42 -10.34 -51.63 -30.99
CA THR A 42 -8.96 -51.14 -30.91
C THR A 42 -8.73 -49.83 -31.67
N LEU A 43 -7.90 -48.93 -31.16
CA LEU A 43 -7.03 -48.08 -32.01
C LEU A 43 -5.77 -47.60 -31.24
N SER A 44 -4.64 -48.15 -31.67
CA SER A 44 -3.30 -47.55 -31.80
C SER A 44 -2.72 -46.71 -30.64
N ALA A 45 -1.73 -47.31 -29.95
CA ALA A 45 -0.72 -46.60 -29.19
C ALA A 45 0.24 -45.85 -30.14
N LEU A 46 0.31 -44.52 -30.01
CA LEU A 46 1.47 -43.73 -30.43
C LEU A 46 2.16 -43.21 -29.17
N SER A 47 3.35 -43.75 -28.90
CA SER A 47 4.29 -43.20 -27.95
C SER A 47 4.83 -41.87 -28.49
N LEU A 48 4.39 -40.75 -27.92
CA LEU A 48 5.11 -39.48 -28.02
C LEU A 48 5.84 -39.26 -26.69
N THR A 49 7.14 -39.51 -26.70
CA THR A 49 8.08 -38.96 -25.73
C THR A 49 8.12 -37.44 -25.94
N ALA A 50 7.35 -36.70 -25.16
CA ALA A 50 7.55 -35.26 -25.02
C ALA A 50 8.72 -35.04 -24.06
N GLN A 51 9.91 -34.78 -24.62
CA GLN A 51 11.00 -34.16 -23.88
C GLN A 51 10.53 -32.76 -23.46
N ALA A 52 10.32 -32.60 -22.16
CA ALA A 52 10.17 -31.29 -21.55
C ALA A 52 11.56 -30.72 -21.33
N ASP A 53 12.06 -29.98 -22.33
CA ASP A 53 13.12 -29.00 -22.09
C ASP A 53 12.49 -27.81 -21.38
N THR A 54 12.46 -27.86 -20.04
CA THR A 54 12.24 -26.67 -19.21
C THR A 54 13.49 -25.82 -19.24
N GLU A 55 13.68 -25.07 -20.32
CA GLU A 55 14.48 -23.86 -20.31
C GLU A 55 13.74 -22.82 -19.47
N SER A 56 14.38 -22.36 -18.40
CA SER A 56 13.99 -21.14 -17.70
C SER A 56 14.19 -19.96 -18.65
N ALA A 57 13.20 -19.68 -19.49
CA ALA A 57 13.23 -18.56 -20.41
C ALA A 57 13.19 -17.26 -19.62
N GLY A 58 14.36 -16.63 -19.45
CA GLY A 58 14.43 -15.21 -19.10
C GLY A 58 13.59 -14.42 -20.11
N GLN A 59 12.72 -13.55 -19.60
CA GLN A 59 11.89 -12.69 -20.46
C GLN A 59 12.76 -11.97 -21.50
N PRO A 60 12.33 -11.86 -22.76
CA PRO A 60 13.11 -11.20 -23.79
C PRO A 60 13.44 -9.77 -23.35
N LYS A 61 14.73 -9.42 -23.43
CA LYS A 61 15.21 -8.07 -23.12
C LYS A 61 14.54 -7.09 -24.11
N MET A 62 14.04 -5.96 -23.61
CA MET A 62 13.43 -4.93 -24.45
C MET A 62 14.44 -4.47 -25.50
N THR A 63 14.08 -4.55 -26.78
CA THR A 63 14.92 -4.05 -27.88
C THR A 63 14.60 -2.58 -28.16
N GLU A 64 15.54 -1.86 -28.76
CA GLU A 64 15.34 -0.47 -29.17
C GLU A 64 14.13 -0.32 -30.12
N THR A 65 13.99 -1.24 -31.09
CA THR A 65 12.84 -1.26 -32.01
C THR A 65 11.51 -1.48 -31.29
N ALA A 66 11.45 -2.45 -30.36
CA ALA A 66 10.22 -2.71 -29.61
C ALA A 66 9.84 -1.54 -28.69
N PHE A 67 10.83 -0.85 -28.12
CA PHE A 67 10.58 0.36 -27.34
C PHE A 67 10.09 1.51 -28.22
N ALA A 68 10.66 1.71 -29.40
CA ALA A 68 10.18 2.70 -30.36
C ALA A 68 8.72 2.45 -30.78
N GLU A 69 8.34 1.19 -31.08
CA GLU A 69 6.94 0.83 -31.36
C GLU A 69 6.01 1.07 -30.16
N CYS A 70 6.49 0.80 -28.95
CA CYS A 70 5.76 1.12 -27.73
C CYS A 70 5.57 2.64 -27.56
N LYS A 71 6.58 3.46 -27.86
CA LYS A 71 6.50 4.93 -27.82
C LYS A 71 5.41 5.46 -28.74
N GLU A 72 5.25 4.92 -29.95
CA GLU A 72 4.12 5.27 -30.84
C GLU A 72 2.77 4.94 -30.22
N THR A 73 2.66 3.79 -29.54
CA THR A 73 1.43 3.42 -28.81
C THR A 73 1.16 4.38 -27.65
N LEU A 74 2.20 4.78 -26.92
CA LEU A 74 2.10 5.74 -25.82
C LEU A 74 1.76 7.14 -26.33
N HIS A 75 2.27 7.56 -27.49
CA HIS A 75 1.89 8.81 -28.17
C HIS A 75 0.38 8.84 -28.41
N ALA A 76 -0.16 7.84 -29.10
CA ALA A 76 -1.59 7.75 -29.38
C ALA A 76 -2.44 7.76 -28.08
N LYS A 77 -1.94 7.13 -27.01
CA LYS A 77 -2.60 7.14 -25.69
C LYS A 77 -2.53 8.50 -25.01
N ALA A 78 -1.44 9.24 -25.15
CA ALA A 78 -1.30 10.60 -24.63
C ALA A 78 -2.28 11.55 -25.32
N ILE A 79 -2.35 11.53 -26.65
CA ILE A 79 -3.32 12.33 -27.42
C ILE A 79 -4.76 11.96 -27.05
N GLN A 80 -5.08 10.67 -26.96
CA GLN A 80 -6.40 10.22 -26.49
C GLN A 80 -6.71 10.70 -25.06
N GLY A 81 -5.68 10.84 -24.22
CA GLY A 81 -5.77 11.38 -22.87
C GLY A 81 -5.91 12.90 -22.80
N GLY A 82 -5.81 13.61 -23.93
CA GLY A 82 -5.94 15.07 -24.00
C GLY A 82 -4.62 15.83 -23.81
N VAL A 83 -3.47 15.17 -23.94
CA VAL A 83 -2.16 15.84 -24.05
C VAL A 83 -2.05 16.49 -25.44
N SER A 84 -1.50 17.70 -25.52
CA SER A 84 -1.24 18.35 -26.81
C SER A 84 -0.25 17.56 -27.69
N GLU A 85 -0.40 17.70 -29.01
CA GLU A 85 0.49 17.06 -29.98
C GLU A 85 1.96 17.47 -29.79
N ASP A 86 2.19 18.75 -29.50
CA ASP A 86 3.52 19.31 -29.31
C ASP A 86 4.21 18.72 -28.07
N THR A 87 3.50 18.65 -26.93
CA THR A 87 4.03 18.04 -25.71
C THR A 87 4.25 16.55 -25.86
N ALA A 88 3.27 15.82 -26.43
CA ALA A 88 3.42 14.38 -26.63
C ALA A 88 4.62 14.05 -27.53
N THR A 89 4.80 14.78 -28.62
CA THR A 89 5.90 14.58 -29.57
C THR A 89 7.25 14.94 -28.97
N SER A 90 7.37 16.10 -28.33
CA SER A 90 8.63 16.56 -27.72
C SER A 90 9.08 15.65 -26.56
N VAL A 91 8.18 15.32 -25.63
CA VAL A 91 8.51 14.45 -24.50
C VAL A 91 8.87 13.04 -24.97
N LEU A 92 8.11 12.46 -25.91
CA LEU A 92 8.46 11.14 -26.42
C LEU A 92 9.75 11.15 -27.23
N ALA A 93 10.14 12.25 -27.87
CA ALA A 93 11.45 12.31 -28.54
C ALA A 93 12.61 12.12 -27.54
N GLU A 94 12.47 12.61 -26.31
CA GLU A 94 13.51 12.58 -25.27
C GLU A 94 13.43 11.39 -24.32
N VAL A 95 12.30 10.69 -24.27
CA VAL A 95 12.13 9.53 -23.39
C VAL A 95 13.05 8.37 -23.78
N GLU A 96 13.81 7.88 -22.79
CA GLU A 96 14.75 6.76 -22.89
C GLU A 96 14.27 5.52 -22.11
N TYR A 97 14.69 4.34 -22.57
CA TYR A 97 14.47 3.10 -21.85
C TYR A 97 15.48 2.95 -20.70
N LEU A 98 14.99 2.78 -19.48
CA LEU A 98 15.83 2.72 -18.29
C LEU A 98 15.92 1.29 -17.73
N GLU A 99 16.96 0.53 -18.09
CA GLU A 99 17.17 -0.85 -17.58
C GLU A 99 17.10 -0.93 -16.05
N ARG A 100 17.64 0.09 -15.37
CA ARG A 100 17.64 0.17 -13.91
C ARG A 100 16.24 0.23 -13.31
N VAL A 101 15.27 0.82 -13.99
CA VAL A 101 13.87 0.87 -13.54
C VAL A 101 13.26 -0.53 -13.51
N ILE A 102 13.55 -1.35 -14.53
CA ILE A 102 13.11 -2.74 -14.59
C ILE A 102 13.80 -3.60 -13.52
N GLU A 103 15.10 -3.39 -13.28
CA GLU A 103 15.78 -4.06 -12.16
C GLU A 103 15.12 -3.74 -10.81
N LEU A 104 14.74 -2.47 -10.59
CA LEU A 104 14.12 -2.02 -9.35
C LEU A 104 12.69 -2.54 -9.19
N ASP A 105 11.87 -2.58 -10.25
CA ASP A 105 10.52 -3.16 -10.18
C ASP A 105 10.55 -4.67 -9.85
N ARG A 106 11.56 -5.37 -10.38
CA ARG A 106 11.76 -6.81 -10.14
C ARG A 106 12.37 -7.10 -8.76
N ARG A 107 13.06 -6.14 -8.14
CA ARG A 107 13.59 -6.26 -6.77
C ARG A 107 12.52 -5.93 -5.75
N GLN A 108 12.27 -6.86 -4.82
CA GLN A 108 11.22 -6.70 -3.79
C GLN A 108 11.81 -6.77 -2.36
N PRO A 109 12.74 -5.86 -1.97
CA PRO A 109 13.42 -5.92 -0.67
C PRO A 109 12.52 -5.54 0.52
N GLU A 110 11.40 -4.84 0.29
CA GLU A 110 10.53 -4.40 1.39
C GLU A 110 9.79 -5.54 2.09
N PHE A 111 9.59 -6.69 1.44
CA PHE A 111 8.95 -7.85 2.06
C PHE A 111 9.87 -8.67 2.96
N THR A 112 11.15 -8.27 3.09
CA THR A 112 12.15 -9.00 3.88
C THR A 112 12.69 -8.23 5.07
N THR A 113 12.17 -7.03 5.33
CA THR A 113 12.66 -6.15 6.40
C THR A 113 11.84 -6.36 7.68
N THR A 114 12.50 -6.52 8.83
CA THR A 114 11.82 -6.57 10.14
C THR A 114 11.20 -5.21 10.49
N PHE A 115 10.21 -5.18 11.38
CA PHE A 115 9.67 -3.92 11.86
C PHE A 115 10.76 -3.05 12.50
N ALA A 116 11.63 -3.66 13.31
CA ALA A 116 12.75 -2.98 13.97
C ALA A 116 13.65 -2.25 12.97
N ASP A 117 14.12 -2.93 11.93
CA ASP A 117 15.02 -2.34 10.92
C ASP A 117 14.30 -1.27 10.09
N TYR A 118 13.05 -1.52 9.67
CA TYR A 118 12.24 -0.56 8.93
C TYR A 118 12.03 0.73 9.73
N PHE A 119 11.63 0.59 10.99
CA PHE A 119 11.26 1.68 11.88
C PHE A 119 12.49 2.50 12.29
N ASN A 120 13.56 1.86 12.76
CA ASN A 120 14.75 2.55 13.26
C ASN A 120 15.50 3.33 12.17
N ARG A 121 15.43 2.89 10.90
CA ARG A 121 15.97 3.65 9.76
C ARG A 121 15.17 4.92 9.48
N ARG A 122 13.85 4.89 9.68
CA ARG A 122 12.93 5.99 9.35
C ARG A 122 12.65 6.93 10.52
N VAL A 123 12.64 6.43 11.75
CA VAL A 123 12.41 7.23 12.95
C VAL A 123 13.69 7.25 13.78
N ASN A 124 14.55 8.21 13.49
CA ASN A 124 15.85 8.39 14.14
C ASN A 124 16.07 9.85 14.56
N GLU A 125 17.03 10.08 15.46
CA GLU A 125 17.28 11.41 16.03
C GLU A 125 17.64 12.49 15.00
N ALA A 126 18.34 12.12 13.92
CA ALA A 126 18.69 13.07 12.87
C ALA A 126 17.43 13.60 12.17
N ARG A 127 16.50 12.70 11.79
CA ARG A 127 15.24 13.08 11.14
C ARG A 127 14.31 13.83 12.10
N ILE A 128 14.27 13.43 13.37
CA ILE A 128 13.46 14.11 14.40
C ILE A 128 13.97 15.54 14.62
N THR A 129 15.28 15.70 14.79
CA THR A 129 15.92 17.01 15.00
C THR A 129 15.67 17.91 13.79
N LYS A 130 15.91 17.41 12.58
CA LYS A 130 15.66 18.17 11.34
C LYS A 130 14.17 18.53 11.18
N GLY A 131 13.26 17.61 11.50
CA GLY A 131 11.83 17.89 11.50
C GLY A 131 11.43 19.03 12.45
N ARG A 132 12.01 19.06 13.65
CA ARG A 132 11.77 20.17 14.62
C ARG A 132 12.35 21.50 14.15
N GLU A 133 13.52 21.48 13.51
CA GLU A 133 14.09 22.68 12.88
C GLU A 133 13.16 23.22 11.80
N LEU A 134 12.70 22.37 10.89
CA LEU A 134 11.81 22.74 9.79
C LEU A 134 10.41 23.16 10.27
N LEU A 135 9.92 22.58 11.38
CA LEU A 135 8.69 23.03 12.03
C LEU A 135 8.79 24.49 12.47
N LYS A 136 9.95 24.89 12.99
CA LYS A 136 10.21 26.28 13.39
C LYS A 136 10.44 27.19 12.18
N GLU A 137 11.22 26.72 11.20
CA GLU A 137 11.59 27.48 10.00
C GLU A 137 10.37 27.81 9.14
N HIS A 138 9.49 26.83 8.92
CA HIS A 138 8.30 26.96 8.07
C HIS A 138 7.01 27.09 8.86
N HIS A 139 7.08 27.62 10.09
CA HIS A 139 5.95 27.74 11.00
C HIS A 139 4.71 28.32 10.33
N ASP A 140 4.84 29.47 9.66
CA ASP A 140 3.70 30.18 9.08
C ASP A 140 3.08 29.42 7.89
N LEU A 141 3.91 28.79 7.06
CA LEU A 141 3.42 27.94 5.97
C LEU A 141 2.63 26.75 6.53
N LEU A 142 3.24 26.02 7.46
CA LEU A 142 2.65 24.81 8.02
C LEU A 142 1.39 25.12 8.82
N ALA A 143 1.34 26.26 9.53
CA ALA A 143 0.15 26.74 10.22
C ALA A 143 -1.00 26.99 9.24
N ARG A 144 -0.76 27.68 8.12
CA ARG A 144 -1.77 27.88 7.07
C ARG A 144 -2.30 26.55 6.52
N VAL A 145 -1.41 25.60 6.20
CA VAL A 145 -1.84 24.28 5.71
C VAL A 145 -2.68 23.57 6.78
N THR A 146 -2.29 23.63 8.06
CA THR A 146 -3.08 23.06 9.15
C THR A 146 -4.46 23.71 9.26
N ASP A 147 -4.54 25.04 9.19
CA ASP A 147 -5.81 25.78 9.30
C ASP A 147 -6.78 25.44 8.14
N GLU A 148 -6.26 25.30 6.93
CA GLU A 148 -7.07 25.02 5.74
C GLU A 148 -7.47 23.54 5.60
N THR A 149 -6.59 22.63 6.03
CA THR A 149 -6.75 21.19 5.76
C THR A 149 -7.16 20.38 6.99
N GLY A 150 -6.95 20.92 8.19
CA GLY A 150 -7.09 20.21 9.46
C GLY A 150 -5.95 19.23 9.74
N VAL A 151 -4.90 19.17 8.90
CA VAL A 151 -3.76 18.27 9.09
C VAL A 151 -2.67 18.96 9.92
N PRO A 152 -2.34 18.47 11.13
CA PRO A 152 -1.33 19.12 11.95
C PRO A 152 0.08 19.08 11.33
N ALA A 153 0.81 20.19 11.45
CA ALA A 153 2.16 20.37 10.92
C ALA A 153 3.15 19.21 11.18
N PRO A 154 3.19 18.57 12.37
CA PRO A 154 4.08 17.44 12.60
C PRO A 154 3.83 16.25 11.67
N TYR A 155 2.58 16.02 11.23
CA TYR A 155 2.29 14.96 10.26
C TYR A 155 2.78 15.32 8.86
N LEU A 156 2.59 16.56 8.41
CA LEU A 156 3.11 17.04 7.12
C LEU A 156 4.64 16.85 7.05
N LEU A 157 5.34 17.23 8.12
CA LEU A 157 6.79 17.03 8.24
C LEU A 157 7.17 15.54 8.31
N ALA A 158 6.38 14.70 8.98
CA ALA A 158 6.65 13.27 9.02
C ALA A 158 6.53 12.62 7.64
N PHE A 159 5.49 12.96 6.86
CA PHE A 159 5.38 12.56 5.46
C PHE A 159 6.59 13.05 4.66
N TRP A 160 6.88 14.35 4.71
CA TRP A 160 7.97 14.95 3.95
C TRP A 160 9.35 14.33 4.28
N GLY A 161 9.59 14.05 5.57
CA GLY A 161 10.81 13.39 6.03
C GLY A 161 10.94 11.94 5.60
N LEU A 162 9.82 11.21 5.49
CA LEU A 162 9.82 9.80 5.06
C LEU A 162 9.84 9.63 3.54
N GLU A 163 9.24 10.56 2.80
CA GLU A 163 9.16 10.50 1.34
C GLU A 163 10.48 10.92 0.68
N THR A 164 11.05 12.05 1.11
CA THR A 164 12.16 12.69 0.37
C THR A 164 13.29 13.19 1.25
N ASN A 165 13.27 12.82 2.53
CA ASN A 165 14.18 13.34 3.54
C ASN A 165 14.18 14.88 3.55
N PHE A 166 12.96 15.44 3.61
CA PHE A 166 12.73 16.88 3.57
C PHE A 166 13.21 17.56 2.27
N GLY A 167 13.01 16.86 1.13
CA GLY A 167 13.32 17.38 -0.20
C GLY A 167 14.80 17.35 -0.57
N SER A 168 15.68 16.78 0.26
CA SER A 168 17.08 16.59 -0.13
C SER A 168 17.27 15.54 -1.23
N TYR A 169 16.25 14.72 -1.48
CA TYR A 169 16.28 13.66 -2.48
C TYR A 169 14.88 13.28 -2.97
N PHE A 170 14.53 13.66 -4.20
CA PHE A 170 13.27 13.24 -4.85
C PHE A 170 13.39 11.91 -5.58
N GLY A 171 14.62 11.43 -5.77
CA GLY A 171 14.99 10.44 -6.78
C GLY A 171 15.99 11.05 -7.77
N LYS A 172 16.34 10.30 -8.81
CA LYS A 172 17.23 10.74 -9.89
C LYS A 172 16.74 10.31 -11.27
N MET A 173 15.49 9.84 -11.33
CA MET A 173 14.91 9.32 -12.56
C MET A 173 14.07 10.42 -13.19
N GLN A 174 14.27 10.65 -14.49
CA GLN A 174 13.35 11.46 -15.28
C GLN A 174 12.02 10.70 -15.35
N VAL A 175 10.95 11.27 -14.78
CA VAL A 175 9.69 10.56 -14.52
C VAL A 175 9.02 10.03 -15.80
N PRO A 176 8.92 10.80 -16.90
CA PRO A 176 8.41 10.27 -18.16
C PRO A 176 9.19 9.05 -18.68
N SER A 177 10.52 9.05 -18.60
CA SER A 177 11.35 7.89 -19.01
C SER A 177 11.12 6.67 -18.13
N ALA A 178 11.02 6.84 -16.82
CA ALA A 178 10.72 5.75 -15.89
C ALA A 178 9.32 5.15 -16.13
N LEU A 179 8.32 6.01 -16.31
CA LEU A 179 6.94 5.59 -16.54
C LEU A 179 6.75 4.95 -17.92
N ALA A 180 7.40 5.46 -18.97
CA ALA A 180 7.37 4.83 -20.29
C ALA A 180 8.03 3.45 -20.24
N THR A 181 9.19 3.33 -19.58
CA THR A 181 9.87 2.04 -19.37
C THR A 181 8.93 1.02 -18.72
N LEU A 182 8.20 1.40 -17.67
CA LEU A 182 7.27 0.52 -16.97
C LEU A 182 5.95 0.29 -17.71
N ALA A 183 5.50 1.25 -18.52
CA ALA A 183 4.32 1.10 -19.37
C ALA A 183 4.58 0.10 -20.50
N CYS A 184 5.80 0.04 -21.03
CA CYS A 184 6.20 -0.92 -22.04
C CYS A 184 6.54 -2.31 -21.47
N ASP A 185 6.66 -2.47 -20.15
CA ASP A 185 6.81 -3.78 -19.50
C ASP A 185 5.44 -4.45 -19.28
N PRO A 186 5.28 -5.75 -19.63
CA PRO A 186 3.97 -6.42 -19.62
C PRO A 186 3.37 -6.63 -18.22
N ARG A 187 4.16 -6.48 -17.15
CA ARG A 187 3.73 -6.80 -15.77
C ARG A 187 2.64 -5.86 -15.25
N ARG A 188 2.73 -4.57 -15.57
CA ARG A 188 1.85 -3.51 -15.03
C ARG A 188 1.49 -2.43 -16.05
N THR A 189 1.58 -2.75 -17.35
CA THR A 189 1.34 -1.84 -18.50
C THR A 189 0.18 -0.87 -18.25
N THR A 190 -1.04 -1.37 -18.01
CA THR A 190 -2.24 -0.54 -17.86
C THR A 190 -2.11 0.53 -16.77
N PHE A 191 -1.50 0.18 -15.63
CA PHE A 191 -1.31 1.13 -14.53
C PHE A 191 -0.31 2.22 -14.94
N PHE A 192 0.84 1.82 -15.47
CA PHE A 192 1.91 2.77 -15.79
C PHE A 192 1.64 3.59 -17.05
N THR A 193 0.91 3.09 -18.04
CA THR A 193 0.40 3.90 -19.15
C THR A 193 -0.49 5.04 -18.62
N LYS A 194 -1.36 4.77 -17.64
CA LYS A 194 -2.19 5.82 -17.04
C LYS A 194 -1.36 6.88 -16.32
N GLN A 195 -0.31 6.47 -15.61
CA GLN A 195 0.60 7.41 -14.94
C GLN A 195 1.44 8.20 -15.96
N PHE A 196 1.91 7.56 -17.03
CA PHE A 196 2.66 8.20 -18.10
C PHE A 196 1.83 9.30 -18.78
N VAL A 197 0.60 9.00 -19.19
CA VAL A 197 -0.31 10.01 -19.77
C VAL A 197 -0.53 11.16 -18.80
N ALA A 198 -0.77 10.86 -17.51
CA ALA A 198 -0.92 11.89 -16.50
C ALA A 198 0.36 12.73 -16.30
N ALA A 199 1.56 12.14 -16.41
CA ALA A 199 2.80 12.90 -16.33
C ALA A 199 2.95 13.89 -17.49
N LEU A 200 2.58 13.47 -18.71
CA LEU A 200 2.58 14.36 -19.87
C LEU A 200 1.55 15.49 -19.73
N GLN A 201 0.37 15.23 -19.15
CA GLN A 201 -0.61 16.28 -18.85
C GLN A 201 -0.05 17.34 -17.89
N ILE A 202 0.77 16.94 -16.93
CA ILE A 202 1.42 17.86 -15.97
C ILE A 202 2.42 18.77 -16.67
N ILE A 203 3.21 18.22 -17.59
CA ILE A 203 4.14 19.01 -18.42
C ILE A 203 3.34 19.94 -19.34
N ASP A 204 2.26 19.44 -19.94
CA ASP A 204 1.41 20.18 -20.89
C ASP A 204 0.69 21.38 -20.24
N GLU A 205 0.24 21.25 -18.99
CA GLU A 205 -0.32 22.38 -18.23
C GLU A 205 0.73 23.38 -17.73
N GLY A 206 2.03 23.10 -17.95
CA GLY A 206 3.14 23.99 -17.61
C GLY A 206 3.55 23.98 -16.14
N ALA A 207 3.16 22.96 -15.37
CA ALA A 207 3.49 22.86 -13.95
C ALA A 207 4.99 22.66 -13.70
N ILE A 208 5.66 21.86 -14.54
CA ILE A 208 7.10 21.61 -14.48
C ILE A 208 7.63 21.25 -15.88
N PRO A 209 8.82 21.71 -16.29
CA PRO A 209 9.42 21.27 -17.55
C PRO A 209 9.96 19.83 -17.44
N LEU A 210 10.06 19.14 -18.58
CA LEU A 210 10.47 17.74 -18.67
C LEU A 210 11.79 17.44 -17.93
N GLU A 211 12.77 18.31 -18.07
CA GLU A 211 14.12 18.14 -17.55
C GLU A 211 14.18 18.23 -16.03
N GLN A 212 13.16 18.85 -15.41
CA GLN A 212 13.07 19.01 -13.96
C GLN A 212 12.06 18.05 -13.33
N MET A 213 11.31 17.28 -14.14
CA MET A 213 10.33 16.31 -13.65
C MET A 213 11.02 15.04 -13.12
N GLU A 214 11.76 15.20 -12.02
CA GLU A 214 12.50 14.13 -11.36
C GLU A 214 11.66 13.38 -10.32
N GLY A 215 11.97 12.12 -10.11
CA GLY A 215 11.26 11.29 -9.16
C GLY A 215 11.87 9.93 -8.91
N SER A 216 11.12 9.09 -8.21
CA SER A 216 11.48 7.70 -7.98
C SER A 216 11.42 6.88 -9.26
N TRP A 217 12.02 5.69 -9.22
CA TRP A 217 11.98 4.72 -10.32
C TRP A 217 10.56 4.31 -10.71
N ALA A 218 9.59 4.43 -9.80
CA ALA A 218 8.19 4.09 -10.05
C ALA A 218 7.37 5.30 -10.56
N GLY A 219 8.00 6.47 -10.72
CA GLY A 219 7.36 7.71 -11.16
C GLY A 219 6.66 8.48 -10.05
N ALA A 220 7.06 8.30 -8.79
CA ALA A 220 6.61 9.12 -7.68
C ALA A 220 7.42 10.43 -7.65
N MET A 221 6.77 11.58 -7.45
CA MET A 221 7.29 12.88 -7.89
C MET A 221 7.50 13.89 -6.77
N GLY A 222 8.57 14.68 -6.86
CA GLY A 222 8.80 15.88 -6.05
C GLY A 222 8.83 15.61 -4.55
N HIS A 223 8.60 16.68 -3.76
CA HIS A 223 8.66 16.70 -2.30
C HIS A 223 7.78 15.64 -1.62
N VAL A 224 6.61 15.36 -2.20
CA VAL A 224 5.55 14.53 -1.62
C VAL A 224 5.42 13.16 -2.28
N GLN A 225 6.27 12.85 -3.25
CA GLN A 225 6.26 11.56 -3.96
C GLN A 225 4.86 11.20 -4.50
N PHE A 226 4.14 12.18 -5.03
CA PHE A 226 2.85 11.92 -5.65
C PHE A 226 3.05 11.15 -6.95
N MET A 227 2.18 10.16 -7.18
CA MET A 227 2.00 9.62 -8.52
C MET A 227 1.33 10.69 -9.41
N PRO A 228 1.60 10.75 -10.73
CA PRO A 228 1.02 11.74 -11.62
C PRO A 228 -0.51 11.87 -11.54
N THR A 229 -1.24 10.76 -11.43
CA THR A 229 -2.71 10.84 -11.29
C THR A 229 -3.17 11.43 -9.95
N VAL A 230 -2.36 11.34 -8.90
CA VAL A 230 -2.63 11.97 -7.60
C VAL A 230 -2.37 13.47 -7.72
N PHE A 231 -1.26 13.86 -8.35
CA PHE A 231 -0.97 15.26 -8.67
C PHE A 231 -2.14 15.91 -9.39
N LEU A 232 -2.61 15.36 -10.51
CA LEU A 232 -3.66 16.01 -11.30
C LEU A 232 -4.92 16.27 -10.49
N LYS A 233 -5.24 15.38 -9.55
CA LYS A 233 -6.45 15.45 -8.73
C LYS A 233 -6.29 16.32 -7.48
N HIS A 234 -5.09 16.43 -6.92
CA HIS A 234 -4.89 16.96 -5.56
C HIS A 234 -3.81 18.03 -5.44
N ALA A 235 -2.98 18.25 -6.46
CA ALA A 235 -2.00 19.33 -6.43
C ALA A 235 -2.71 20.68 -6.42
N VAL A 236 -2.16 21.63 -5.67
CA VAL A 236 -2.67 23.00 -5.47
C VAL A 236 -1.55 24.00 -5.72
N ASP A 237 -1.88 25.06 -6.44
CA ASP A 237 -1.08 26.29 -6.56
C ASP A 237 -1.35 27.12 -5.30
N ALA A 238 -0.44 27.06 -4.34
CA ALA A 238 -0.61 27.62 -3.00
C ALA A 238 0.09 28.96 -2.82
N ASP A 239 1.04 29.31 -3.69
CA ASP A 239 1.69 30.62 -3.71
C ASP A 239 1.10 31.58 -4.76
N GLY A 240 0.24 31.09 -5.66
CA GLY A 240 -0.57 31.87 -6.60
C GLY A 240 0.19 32.29 -7.86
N ASP A 241 1.27 31.59 -8.21
CA ASP A 241 2.09 31.91 -9.38
C ASP A 241 1.55 31.34 -10.70
N GLY A 242 0.46 30.57 -10.64
CA GLY A 242 -0.20 29.93 -11.76
C GLY A 242 0.29 28.51 -12.05
N ARG A 243 1.19 27.95 -11.22
CA ARG A 243 1.73 26.60 -11.36
C ARG A 243 1.50 25.78 -10.09
N ARG A 244 1.53 24.46 -10.24
CA ARG A 244 1.43 23.51 -9.13
C ARG A 244 2.76 22.78 -8.98
N ASP A 245 3.81 23.50 -8.61
CA ASP A 245 5.18 23.01 -8.63
C ASP A 245 5.54 22.25 -7.33
N LEU A 246 5.34 20.93 -7.32
CA LEU A 246 5.69 20.08 -6.17
C LEU A 246 7.20 19.80 -6.02
N TRP A 247 8.07 20.40 -6.83
CA TRP A 247 9.53 20.25 -6.80
C TRP A 247 10.22 21.49 -6.22
N ASN A 248 9.83 22.68 -6.68
CA ASN A 248 10.50 23.93 -6.28
C ASN A 248 9.62 24.83 -5.41
N SER A 249 8.31 24.61 -5.33
CA SER A 249 7.42 25.32 -4.41
C SER A 249 7.09 24.46 -3.19
N LEU A 250 7.73 24.78 -2.07
CA LEU A 250 7.38 24.18 -0.79
C LEU A 250 5.92 24.50 -0.36
N PRO A 251 5.39 25.72 -0.58
CA PRO A 251 3.97 26.00 -0.40
C PRO A 251 3.06 25.01 -1.15
N ASP A 252 3.29 24.80 -2.44
CA ASP A 252 2.47 23.89 -3.26
C ASP A 252 2.57 22.46 -2.75
N ALA A 253 3.80 21.99 -2.49
CA ALA A 253 4.05 20.66 -1.96
C ALA A 253 3.28 20.41 -0.66
N MET A 254 3.41 21.30 0.33
CA MET A 254 2.80 21.10 1.64
C MET A 254 1.27 21.24 1.59
N MET A 255 0.76 22.22 0.84
CA MET A 255 -0.69 22.42 0.69
C MET A 255 -1.34 21.22 -0.04
N SER A 256 -0.69 20.72 -1.10
CA SER A 256 -1.14 19.53 -1.82
C SER A 256 -1.14 18.28 -0.94
N ALA A 257 -0.13 18.09 -0.09
CA ALA A 257 -0.10 17.00 0.89
C ALA A 257 -1.27 17.09 1.88
N GLY A 258 -1.50 18.28 2.44
CA GLY A 258 -2.61 18.54 3.35
C GLY A 258 -3.97 18.25 2.70
N HIS A 259 -4.24 18.77 1.50
CA HIS A 259 -5.47 18.51 0.77
C HIS A 259 -5.66 17.04 0.40
N PHE A 260 -4.59 16.33 0.04
CA PHE A 260 -4.70 14.91 -0.25
C PHE A 260 -5.12 14.11 0.99
N LEU A 261 -4.50 14.37 2.15
CA LEU A 261 -4.86 13.75 3.42
C LEU A 261 -6.30 14.12 3.85
N GLN A 262 -6.67 15.40 3.73
CA GLN A 262 -8.03 15.88 3.97
C GLN A 262 -9.05 15.15 3.09
N SER A 263 -8.76 15.00 1.78
CA SER A 263 -9.65 14.32 0.84
C SER A 263 -9.85 12.83 1.15
N MET A 264 -8.89 12.21 1.85
CA MET A 264 -8.97 10.84 2.36
C MET A 264 -9.72 10.75 3.70
N GLY A 265 -10.16 11.88 4.25
CA GLY A 265 -10.95 11.97 5.47
C GLY A 265 -10.14 12.14 6.75
N TRP A 266 -8.97 12.80 6.66
CA TRP A 266 -8.21 13.19 7.85
C TRP A 266 -9.10 13.89 8.88
N ASP A 267 -8.89 13.56 10.14
CA ASP A 267 -9.65 14.05 11.27
C ASP A 267 -8.76 14.91 12.17
N GLY A 268 -8.91 16.23 12.12
CA GLY A 268 -8.02 17.17 12.82
C GLY A 268 -8.06 17.05 14.35
N ASP A 269 -9.16 16.52 14.89
CA ASP A 269 -9.36 16.37 16.34
C ASP A 269 -8.64 15.13 16.90
N TYR A 270 -8.18 14.23 16.05
CA TYR A 270 -7.62 12.94 16.48
C TYR A 270 -6.23 12.67 15.93
N ARG A 271 -5.42 11.99 16.74
CA ARG A 271 -4.13 11.44 16.30
C ARG A 271 -4.28 10.18 15.45
N TRP A 272 -3.17 9.73 14.87
CA TRP A 272 -3.09 8.49 14.11
C TRP A 272 -3.43 7.24 14.96
N GLY A 273 -2.98 7.21 16.21
CA GLY A 273 -3.03 6.07 17.10
C GLY A 273 -2.20 6.31 18.35
N ARG A 274 -1.92 5.26 19.12
CA ARG A 274 -1.06 5.35 20.32
C ARG A 274 -0.40 4.02 20.65
N GLU A 275 0.79 4.08 21.24
CA GLU A 275 1.38 2.93 21.94
C GLU A 275 0.52 2.60 23.18
N VAL A 276 0.33 1.31 23.44
CA VAL A 276 -0.50 0.79 24.53
C VAL A 276 0.20 -0.35 25.26
N SER A 277 -0.16 -0.55 26.52
CA SER A 277 0.24 -1.73 27.29
C SER A 277 -0.85 -2.81 27.20
N ILE A 278 -0.42 -4.05 27.01
CA ILE A 278 -1.28 -5.23 26.81
C ILE A 278 -1.18 -6.13 28.04
N PRO A 279 -2.31 -6.61 28.62
CA PRO A 279 -2.27 -7.51 29.76
C PRO A 279 -1.67 -8.87 29.37
N ARG A 280 -1.05 -9.57 30.34
CA ARG A 280 -0.27 -10.80 30.09
C ARG A 280 -1.10 -11.95 29.48
N ASP A 281 -2.38 -12.00 29.80
CA ASP A 281 -3.35 -13.03 29.39
C ASP A 281 -4.24 -12.57 28.22
N PHE A 282 -3.85 -11.51 27.51
CA PHE A 282 -4.61 -10.96 26.40
C PHE A 282 -4.79 -11.93 25.22
N ASP A 283 -6.00 -11.98 24.66
CA ASP A 283 -6.29 -12.76 23.45
C ASP A 283 -5.85 -12.02 22.18
N PHE A 284 -4.65 -12.34 21.69
CA PHE A 284 -4.10 -11.76 20.46
C PHE A 284 -4.87 -12.14 19.17
N ASN A 285 -5.85 -13.07 19.22
CA ASN A 285 -6.77 -13.26 18.08
C ASN A 285 -7.60 -12.01 17.78
N LEU A 286 -7.71 -11.08 18.74
CA LEU A 286 -8.35 -9.78 18.55
C LEU A 286 -7.50 -8.80 17.72
N ALA A 287 -6.21 -9.07 17.50
CA ALA A 287 -5.32 -8.31 16.63
C ALA A 287 -5.43 -8.73 15.14
N ASP A 288 -6.66 -8.92 14.65
CA ASP A 288 -6.96 -9.36 13.28
C ASP A 288 -7.37 -8.21 12.34
N GLY A 289 -7.20 -6.97 12.79
CA GLY A 289 -7.63 -5.77 12.07
C GLY A 289 -9.08 -5.38 12.32
N ARG A 290 -9.82 -6.11 13.18
CA ARG A 290 -11.14 -5.67 13.65
C ARG A 290 -11.04 -4.31 14.35
N ARG A 291 -12.17 -3.60 14.32
CA ARG A 291 -12.32 -2.30 14.94
C ARG A 291 -13.32 -2.43 16.07
N LEU A 292 -12.89 -2.09 17.28
CA LEU A 292 -13.74 -2.06 18.47
C LEU A 292 -13.77 -0.63 19.02
N PRO A 293 -14.86 -0.23 19.71
CA PRO A 293 -14.89 1.01 20.48
C PRO A 293 -13.73 1.06 21.48
N LEU A 294 -13.19 2.26 21.73
CA LEU A 294 -12.08 2.44 22.67
C LEU A 294 -12.42 1.94 24.08
N SER A 295 -13.68 2.14 24.50
CA SER A 295 -14.22 1.61 25.76
C SER A 295 -14.19 0.07 25.85
N GLN A 296 -14.35 -0.63 24.72
CA GLN A 296 -14.24 -2.09 24.68
C GLN A 296 -12.79 -2.55 24.83
N TRP A 297 -11.81 -1.83 24.27
CA TRP A 297 -10.40 -2.12 24.52
C TRP A 297 -10.01 -1.90 25.99
N ASN A 298 -10.54 -0.85 26.63
CA ASN A 298 -10.41 -0.65 28.08
C ASN A 298 -10.96 -1.84 28.88
N GLN A 299 -12.15 -2.35 28.52
CA GLN A 299 -12.76 -3.52 29.18
C GLN A 299 -11.93 -4.81 29.00
N LEU A 300 -11.17 -4.90 27.91
CA LEU A 300 -10.22 -5.98 27.65
C LEU A 300 -8.87 -5.78 28.37
N GLY A 301 -8.75 -4.75 29.21
CA GLY A 301 -7.56 -4.49 30.03
C GLY A 301 -6.42 -3.78 29.31
N ILE A 302 -6.63 -3.32 28.06
CA ILE A 302 -5.65 -2.47 27.38
C ILE A 302 -5.63 -1.11 28.07
N THR A 303 -4.43 -0.63 28.37
CA THR A 303 -4.17 0.68 28.99
C THR A 303 -3.35 1.56 28.07
N ASP A 304 -3.19 2.84 28.41
CA ASP A 304 -2.10 3.60 27.82
C ASP A 304 -0.74 2.96 28.19
N ILE A 305 0.33 3.41 27.55
CA ILE A 305 1.64 2.80 27.77
C ILE A 305 2.17 2.97 29.21
N TYR A 306 1.61 3.90 29.98
CA TYR A 306 1.97 4.17 31.38
C TYR A 306 1.05 3.46 32.39
N GLY A 307 0.10 2.65 31.92
CA GLY A 307 -0.81 1.85 32.76
C GLY A 307 -2.09 2.56 33.18
N HIS A 308 -2.39 3.76 32.67
CA HIS A 308 -3.66 4.43 32.93
C HIS A 308 -4.76 3.93 31.98
N ALA A 309 -6.01 4.08 32.41
CA ALA A 309 -7.15 3.80 31.55
C ALA A 309 -7.12 4.69 30.29
N LEU A 310 -7.50 4.13 29.15
CA LEU A 310 -7.66 4.90 27.91
C LEU A 310 -8.78 5.94 28.09
N ALA A 311 -8.66 7.06 27.39
CA ALA A 311 -9.69 8.10 27.38
C ALA A 311 -11.06 7.54 26.96
N ASP A 312 -12.14 8.08 27.55
CA ASP A 312 -13.51 7.73 27.18
C ASP A 312 -13.96 8.53 25.96
N GLU A 313 -13.48 8.13 24.79
CA GLU A 313 -13.78 8.77 23.52
C GLU A 313 -14.63 7.84 22.63
N PRO A 314 -15.65 8.35 21.92
CA PRO A 314 -16.54 7.55 21.06
C PRO A 314 -15.88 7.18 19.73
N ILE A 315 -14.62 6.73 19.76
CA ILE A 315 -13.84 6.33 18.60
C ILE A 315 -13.63 4.82 18.54
N ASN A 316 -13.44 4.33 17.31
CA ASN A 316 -13.07 2.95 17.07
C ASN A 316 -11.57 2.82 16.81
N ALA A 317 -10.95 1.81 17.41
CA ALA A 317 -9.55 1.48 17.24
C ALA A 317 -9.34 0.03 16.82
N SER A 318 -8.24 -0.23 16.11
CA SER A 318 -7.74 -1.58 15.82
C SER A 318 -6.41 -1.80 16.52
N LEU A 319 -6.23 -2.96 17.15
CA LEU A 319 -4.95 -3.36 17.72
C LEU A 319 -3.98 -3.78 16.61
N VAL A 320 -2.79 -3.19 16.60
CA VAL A 320 -1.70 -3.47 15.66
C VAL A 320 -0.46 -3.89 16.45
N VAL A 321 0.12 -5.04 16.10
CA VAL A 321 1.28 -5.64 16.77
C VAL A 321 2.34 -5.99 15.71
N PRO A 322 3.07 -4.99 15.18
CA PRO A 322 3.92 -5.15 13.99
C PRO A 322 5.08 -6.14 14.18
N ALA A 323 5.41 -6.45 15.43
CA ALA A 323 6.54 -7.25 15.87
C ALA A 323 6.11 -8.42 16.79
N GLY A 324 4.85 -8.86 16.70
CA GLY A 324 4.28 -9.91 17.56
C GLY A 324 4.08 -9.46 19.02
N HIS A 325 3.67 -10.38 19.88
CA HIS A 325 3.28 -10.09 21.27
C HIS A 325 4.41 -9.57 22.17
N GLN A 326 5.67 -9.76 21.77
CA GLN A 326 6.85 -9.28 22.51
C GLN A 326 7.25 -7.86 22.12
N GLY A 327 6.74 -7.36 20.99
CA GLY A 327 7.06 -6.02 20.51
C GLY A 327 6.06 -4.95 20.94
N PRO A 328 6.21 -3.72 20.43
CA PRO A 328 5.28 -2.64 20.71
C PRO A 328 3.88 -3.00 20.18
N ALA A 329 2.87 -2.55 20.92
CA ALA A 329 1.48 -2.68 20.54
C ALA A 329 0.87 -1.28 20.39
N PHE A 330 0.02 -1.12 19.38
CA PHE A 330 -0.62 0.15 19.09
C PHE A 330 -2.13 0.00 18.94
N LEU A 331 -2.87 0.95 19.49
CA LEU A 331 -4.24 1.20 19.08
C LEU A 331 -4.25 2.21 17.94
N ALA A 332 -4.54 1.74 16.73
CA ALA A 332 -4.61 2.53 15.52
C ALA A 332 -6.03 3.07 15.28
N TYR A 333 -6.15 4.37 15.00
CA TYR A 333 -7.41 5.08 14.83
C TYR A 333 -7.77 5.31 13.37
N LYS A 334 -8.72 6.21 13.11
CA LYS A 334 -9.14 6.61 11.75
C LYS A 334 -7.96 7.15 10.94
N ASN A 335 -7.18 8.07 11.50
CA ASN A 335 -6.07 8.70 10.78
C ASN A 335 -4.93 7.73 10.42
N PHE A 336 -4.73 6.63 11.16
CA PHE A 336 -3.83 5.55 10.72
C PHE A 336 -4.21 5.00 9.34
N ARG A 337 -5.52 4.83 9.07
CA ARG A 337 -6.00 4.38 7.76
C ARG A 337 -5.86 5.45 6.68
N VAL A 338 -5.93 6.72 7.06
CA VAL A 338 -5.65 7.84 6.14
C VAL A 338 -4.19 7.82 5.72
N ILE A 339 -3.27 7.62 6.67
CA ILE A 339 -1.84 7.44 6.38
C ILE A 339 -1.62 6.22 5.48
N MET A 340 -2.30 5.10 5.74
CA MET A 340 -2.23 3.93 4.85
C MET A 340 -2.85 4.16 3.46
N GLY A 341 -3.65 5.22 3.29
CA GLY A 341 -4.13 5.68 1.99
C GLY A 341 -3.02 6.30 1.14
N TRP A 342 -2.01 6.89 1.78
CA TRP A 342 -0.80 7.39 1.14
C TRP A 342 0.13 6.24 0.74
N ASN A 343 0.46 5.36 1.69
CA ASN A 343 1.25 4.15 1.45
C ASN A 343 0.66 2.98 2.25
N ARG A 344 0.27 1.90 1.55
CA ARG A 344 -0.44 0.74 2.11
C ARG A 344 0.48 -0.20 2.92
N SER A 345 1.11 0.33 3.96
CA SER A 345 1.99 -0.39 4.88
C SER A 345 1.72 0.01 6.32
N GLU A 346 1.47 -0.97 7.20
CA GLU A 346 1.34 -0.74 8.64
C GLU A 346 2.64 -0.18 9.23
N PHE A 347 3.80 -0.68 8.79
CA PHE A 347 5.10 -0.18 9.25
C PHE A 347 5.33 1.28 8.85
N TYR A 348 4.92 1.63 7.62
CA TYR A 348 4.96 3.02 7.15
C TYR A 348 4.07 3.90 8.01
N ALA A 349 2.81 3.49 8.23
CA ALA A 349 1.87 4.30 8.98
C ALA A 349 2.26 4.49 10.45
N ILE A 350 2.83 3.46 11.09
CA ILE A 350 3.41 3.59 12.44
C ILE A 350 4.60 4.55 12.42
N SER A 351 5.47 4.47 11.41
CA SER A 351 6.65 5.34 11.29
C SER A 351 6.27 6.81 11.08
N VAL A 352 5.30 7.11 10.21
CA VAL A 352 4.77 8.48 10.03
C VAL A 352 4.16 8.98 11.34
N GLY A 353 3.27 8.19 11.94
CA GLY A 353 2.58 8.57 13.16
C GLY A 353 3.54 8.85 14.32
N HIS A 354 4.46 7.92 14.57
CA HIS A 354 5.42 8.08 15.65
C HIS A 354 6.44 9.19 15.34
N LEU A 355 6.92 9.35 14.10
CA LEU A 355 7.78 10.48 13.77
C LEU A 355 7.08 11.83 14.00
N ALA A 356 5.79 11.93 13.66
CA ALA A 356 5.00 13.13 13.94
C ALA A 356 4.91 13.40 15.45
N ASP A 357 4.65 12.37 16.26
CA ASP A 357 4.64 12.49 17.73
C ASP A 357 6.01 12.97 18.26
N ARG A 358 7.11 12.40 17.76
CA ARG A 358 8.49 12.79 18.13
C ARG A 358 8.80 14.22 17.73
N ILE A 359 8.42 14.66 16.53
CA ILE A 359 8.57 16.05 16.07
C ILE A 359 7.77 16.99 16.98
N ALA A 360 6.56 16.62 17.38
CA ALA A 360 5.72 17.38 18.31
C ALA A 360 6.23 17.42 19.76
N GLY A 361 7.28 16.65 20.09
CA GLY A 361 7.93 16.67 21.40
C GLY A 361 7.71 15.42 22.26
N ALA A 362 7.02 14.39 21.77
CA ALA A 362 6.85 13.14 22.49
C ALA A 362 8.18 12.36 22.64
N GLY A 363 8.20 11.46 23.63
CA GLY A 363 9.27 10.48 23.85
C GLY A 363 9.27 9.37 22.80
N GLY A 364 10.30 8.51 22.85
CA GLY A 364 10.40 7.30 22.02
C GLY A 364 9.36 6.24 22.40
N LEU A 365 9.44 5.08 21.74
CA LEU A 365 8.66 3.91 22.16
C LEU A 365 9.12 3.45 23.54
N GLU A 366 8.18 3.16 24.43
CA GLU A 366 8.49 2.60 25.75
C GLU A 366 8.80 1.09 25.63
N ASN A 367 8.16 0.38 24.69
CA ASN A 367 8.49 -1.00 24.35
C ASN A 367 9.11 -1.07 22.94
N PRO A 368 10.45 -0.95 22.80
CA PRO A 368 11.09 -0.99 21.49
C PRO A 368 10.91 -2.36 20.81
N PRO A 369 10.95 -2.42 19.47
CA PRO A 369 10.91 -3.69 18.73
C PRO A 369 12.03 -4.64 19.18
N PRO A 370 11.76 -5.95 19.32
CA PRO A 370 12.80 -6.92 19.64
C PRO A 370 13.87 -6.96 18.54
N GLU A 371 15.15 -7.01 18.94
CA GLU A 371 16.29 -6.97 18.00
C GLU A 371 16.46 -8.29 17.22
N ASN A 372 16.12 -9.42 17.84
CA ASN A 372 16.39 -10.76 17.29
C ASN A 372 15.20 -11.36 16.53
N GLN A 373 14.47 -10.53 15.78
CA GLN A 373 13.35 -11.00 14.98
C GLN A 373 13.82 -11.66 13.68
N PRO A 374 13.20 -12.78 13.25
CA PRO A 374 13.51 -13.39 11.96
C PRO A 374 13.26 -12.40 10.80
N ALA A 375 14.30 -12.17 10.00
CA ALA A 375 14.18 -11.46 8.73
C ALA A 375 13.96 -12.49 7.62
N LEU A 376 12.70 -12.67 7.21
CA LEU A 376 12.34 -13.66 6.19
C LEU A 376 12.59 -13.12 4.79
N SER A 377 13.29 -13.89 3.96
CA SER A 377 13.34 -13.67 2.52
C SER A 377 11.95 -13.85 1.90
N ARG A 378 11.74 -13.28 0.72
CA ARG A 378 10.47 -13.46 -0.01
C ARG A 378 10.17 -14.94 -0.26
N ASP A 379 11.20 -15.73 -0.56
CA ASP A 379 11.07 -17.16 -0.82
C ASP A 379 10.73 -17.92 0.46
N GLN A 380 11.27 -17.53 1.62
CA GLN A 380 10.87 -18.07 2.92
C GLN A 380 9.41 -17.71 3.26
N VAL A 381 8.93 -16.53 2.88
CA VAL A 381 7.51 -16.17 3.06
C VAL A 381 6.60 -16.99 2.14
N ILE A 382 7.02 -17.24 0.89
CA ILE A 382 6.28 -18.14 -0.03
C ILE A 382 6.22 -19.55 0.56
N GLN A 383 7.36 -20.09 1.00
CA GLN A 383 7.42 -21.40 1.64
C GLN A 383 6.50 -21.45 2.86
N LEU A 384 6.52 -20.43 3.72
CA LEU A 384 5.61 -20.31 4.86
C LEU A 384 4.14 -20.34 4.44
N GLN A 385 3.77 -19.61 3.39
CA GLN A 385 2.40 -19.56 2.90
C GLN A 385 1.92 -20.92 2.36
N GLU A 386 2.79 -21.62 1.62
CA GLU A 386 2.54 -22.96 1.08
C GLU A 386 2.41 -23.98 2.21
N THR A 387 3.40 -24.07 3.11
CA THR A 387 3.40 -25.00 4.24
C THR A 387 2.19 -24.80 5.15
N LEU A 388 1.82 -23.55 5.48
CA LEU A 388 0.60 -23.29 6.26
C LEU A 388 -0.66 -23.82 5.56
N SER A 389 -0.74 -23.68 4.24
CA SER A 389 -1.91 -24.12 3.47
C SER A 389 -1.99 -25.65 3.41
N ASP A 390 -0.84 -26.33 3.25
CA ASP A 390 -0.73 -27.79 3.24
C ASP A 390 -1.09 -28.39 4.61
N GLU A 391 -0.73 -27.72 5.70
CA GLU A 391 -1.11 -28.05 7.08
C GLU A 391 -2.59 -27.73 7.42
N GLY A 392 -3.37 -27.25 6.45
CA GLY A 392 -4.80 -26.98 6.63
C GLY A 392 -5.14 -25.59 7.17
N TYR A 393 -4.21 -24.63 7.10
CA TYR A 393 -4.38 -23.23 7.48
C TYR A 393 -4.26 -22.32 6.25
N PRO A 394 -5.36 -22.08 5.49
CA PRO A 394 -5.30 -21.37 4.22
C PRO A 394 -4.73 -19.95 4.36
N SER A 395 -3.58 -19.70 3.73
CA SER A 395 -2.86 -18.42 3.79
C SER A 395 -3.16 -17.50 2.60
N GLY A 396 -3.91 -17.99 1.61
CA GLY A 396 -4.19 -17.30 0.35
C GLY A 396 -3.27 -17.78 -0.78
N LYS A 397 -3.01 -16.92 -1.77
CA LYS A 397 -2.00 -17.19 -2.80
C LYS A 397 -0.61 -17.02 -2.16
N ALA A 398 0.31 -17.94 -2.43
CA ALA A 398 1.71 -17.78 -2.05
C ALA A 398 2.37 -16.68 -2.91
N ASP A 399 2.34 -15.45 -2.42
CA ASP A 399 2.82 -14.25 -3.11
C ASP A 399 4.07 -13.64 -2.46
N GLY A 400 4.53 -14.21 -1.34
CA GLY A 400 5.68 -13.73 -0.58
C GLY A 400 5.39 -12.48 0.25
N ILE A 401 4.11 -12.15 0.46
CA ILE A 401 3.66 -10.99 1.25
C ILE A 401 3.03 -11.50 2.54
N LEU A 402 3.54 -11.05 3.68
CA LEU A 402 2.89 -11.26 4.98
C LEU A 402 1.64 -10.35 5.07
N GLY A 403 0.57 -10.72 4.36
CA GLY A 403 -0.70 -10.00 4.34
C GLY A 403 -1.66 -10.46 5.44
N SER A 404 -2.90 -9.94 5.42
CA SER A 404 -3.94 -10.29 6.39
C SER A 404 -4.29 -11.78 6.40
N ASN A 405 -4.30 -12.43 5.23
CA ASN A 405 -4.60 -13.85 5.10
C ASN A 405 -3.48 -14.71 5.67
N THR A 406 -2.23 -14.38 5.37
CA THR A 406 -1.07 -15.07 5.95
C THR A 406 -1.02 -14.89 7.46
N ARG A 407 -1.20 -13.67 7.98
CA ARG A 407 -1.30 -13.43 9.44
C ARG A 407 -2.43 -14.22 10.10
N LYS A 408 -3.57 -14.36 9.43
CA LYS A 408 -4.70 -15.17 9.91
C LYS A 408 -4.35 -16.66 9.96
N ALA A 409 -3.70 -17.19 8.92
CA ALA A 409 -3.23 -18.58 8.90
C ALA A 409 -2.21 -18.84 10.00
N ILE A 410 -1.25 -17.93 10.19
CA ILE A 410 -0.27 -17.98 11.28
C ILE A 410 -0.98 -18.05 12.63
N ARG A 411 -1.95 -17.17 12.92
CA ARG A 411 -2.71 -17.21 14.19
C ARG A 411 -3.43 -18.54 14.41
N ALA A 412 -4.05 -19.07 13.35
CA ALA A 412 -4.76 -20.34 13.43
C ALA A 412 -3.81 -21.51 13.76
N PHE A 413 -2.64 -21.55 13.10
CA PHE A 413 -1.59 -22.52 13.39
C PHE A 413 -1.04 -22.36 14.82
N GLN A 414 -0.67 -21.13 15.21
CA GLN A 414 -0.19 -20.83 16.56
C GLN A 414 -1.17 -21.32 17.63
N LYS A 415 -2.46 -21.06 17.44
CA LYS A 415 -3.52 -21.50 18.36
C LYS A 415 -3.61 -23.03 18.45
N ALA A 416 -3.52 -23.73 17.32
CA ALA A 416 -3.56 -25.19 17.30
C ALA A 416 -2.34 -25.81 18.00
N GLU A 417 -1.18 -25.17 17.89
CA GLU A 417 0.08 -25.59 18.51
C GLU A 417 0.28 -25.11 19.95
N GLY A 418 -0.73 -24.48 20.56
CA GLY A 418 -0.64 -23.98 21.94
C GLY A 418 0.29 -22.77 22.11
N MET A 419 0.58 -22.05 21.04
CA MET A 419 1.38 -20.82 21.01
C MET A 419 0.49 -19.58 21.21
N ILE A 420 1.10 -18.44 21.52
CA ILE A 420 0.40 -17.14 21.51
C ILE A 420 0.03 -16.79 20.06
N ALA A 421 -1.27 -16.64 19.79
CA ALA A 421 -1.82 -16.41 18.46
C ALA A 421 -1.74 -14.93 18.04
N ASP A 422 -0.52 -14.40 17.90
CA ASP A 422 -0.23 -13.01 17.53
C ASP A 422 -0.13 -12.76 16.01
N GLY A 423 -0.07 -13.81 15.20
CA GLY A 423 0.02 -13.69 13.75
C GLY A 423 1.41 -13.36 13.24
N PHE A 424 2.42 -13.38 14.11
CA PHE A 424 3.81 -13.10 13.78
C PHE A 424 4.59 -14.40 13.51
N PRO A 425 5.37 -14.49 12.42
CA PRO A 425 6.16 -15.67 12.09
C PRO A 425 7.42 -15.75 12.96
N SER A 426 7.25 -16.10 14.24
CA SER A 426 8.35 -16.22 15.21
C SER A 426 9.31 -17.37 14.87
N ALA A 427 10.54 -17.32 15.39
CA ALA A 427 11.51 -18.41 15.22
C ALA A 427 10.96 -19.77 15.66
N GLN A 428 10.18 -19.80 16.75
CA GLN A 428 9.52 -21.02 17.24
C GLN A 428 8.50 -21.57 16.24
N LEU A 429 7.74 -20.70 15.56
CA LEU A 429 6.78 -21.12 14.54
C LEU A 429 7.49 -21.67 13.31
N LEU A 430 8.53 -20.97 12.85
CA LEU A 430 9.30 -21.38 11.68
C LEU A 430 9.99 -22.72 11.92
N GLN A 431 10.51 -22.95 13.13
CA GLN A 431 11.06 -24.24 13.53
C GLN A 431 10.02 -25.36 13.49
N LYS A 432 8.79 -25.11 13.99
CA LYS A 432 7.69 -26.10 13.94
C LYS A 432 7.25 -26.44 12.51
N LEU A 433 7.38 -25.49 11.58
CA LEU A 433 7.06 -25.67 10.16
C LEU A 433 8.28 -26.11 9.33
N GLU A 434 9.42 -26.39 9.97
CA GLU A 434 10.67 -26.80 9.31
C GLU A 434 11.18 -25.79 8.26
N ILE A 435 10.90 -24.50 8.46
CA ILE A 435 11.35 -23.42 7.58
C ILE A 435 12.68 -22.89 8.10
N ALA A 436 13.75 -23.12 7.34
CA ALA A 436 15.08 -22.66 7.68
C ALA A 436 15.13 -21.12 7.67
N THR A 437 15.55 -20.51 8.77
CA THR A 437 15.95 -19.10 8.83
C THR A 437 17.45 -19.02 8.58
N ASN A 438 17.90 -18.13 7.70
CA ASN A 438 19.33 -17.82 7.64
C ASN A 438 19.68 -17.11 8.95
N GLY A 439 20.56 -17.72 9.73
CA GLY A 439 21.04 -17.19 11.01
C GLY A 439 21.93 -15.97 10.84
#